data_AF-A0A1R1F410-F1
#
_entry.id   AF-A0A1R1F410-F1
#
_cell.length_a   1.000
_cell.length_b   1.000
_cell.length_c   1.000
_cell.angle_alpha   90.00
_cell.angle_beta   90.00
_cell.angle_gamma   90.00
#
_symmetry.space_group_name_H-M   'P 1'
#
loop_
_entity.id
_entity.type
_entity.pdbx_description
1 polymer ?
#
loop_
_entity_poly.entity_id
_entity_poly.type
_entity_poly.pdbx_seq_one_letter_code
_entity_poly.pdbx_strand_id
1 'polypeptide(L)'
;MRSEQEMMKLLLDYAKHDDRVRLVTLEGSRTNTNIPSDAFQDYDISYFVTEMDSFKEHDGWLDFLGNRIMMQKPEDMELFPPELGNWFSYLIHLEDGNKVDLTLIPFNEVENYFTQSDGLVEVLLDKDAFITNEVIADDRQYWIKKPTAREFDDCCNEFWMGSTYVVKGLARKEILFAIDHLNEIARPNLLRMMAWQIGSEHGSTFSVGKNYKFIDRYLPDEDWKTLLSTYAENGYEHMWKSLFTCYELFRKYSKAVSSRLGYPYPDYDEAISKYTENVYSAWK
;
A
#
# COMPACT_ATOMS: atom_id res chain seq x y z
N MET A 1 25.39 8.15 2.03
CA MET A 1 24.21 7.97 2.88
C MET A 1 24.64 7.94 4.33
N ARG A 2 24.12 8.84 5.15
CA ARG A 2 24.18 8.73 6.61
C ARG A 2 23.49 7.44 7.04
N SER A 3 24.05 6.79 8.05
CA SER A 3 23.50 5.59 8.66
C SER A 3 22.19 5.88 9.41
N GLU A 4 21.44 4.82 9.71
CA GLU A 4 20.24 4.90 10.54
C GLU A 4 20.51 5.56 11.89
N GLN A 5 21.60 5.21 12.56
CA GLN A 5 21.96 5.80 13.83
C GLN A 5 22.20 7.32 13.71
N GLU A 6 22.85 7.77 12.63
CA GLU A 6 23.08 9.20 12.38
C GLU A 6 21.79 9.95 12.06
N MET A 7 20.91 9.35 11.24
CA MET A 7 19.61 9.93 10.88
C MET A 7 18.68 10.03 12.09
N MET A 8 18.52 8.95 12.85
CA MET A 8 17.70 8.93 14.06
C MET A 8 18.21 9.90 15.12
N LYS A 9 19.53 9.98 15.30
CA LYS A 9 20.13 10.98 16.19
C LYS A 9 19.81 12.39 15.74
N LEU A 10 19.93 12.68 14.44
CA LEU A 10 19.64 14.00 13.89
C LEU A 10 18.18 14.43 14.11
N LEU A 11 17.24 13.53 13.81
CA LEU A 11 15.80 13.74 13.98
C LEU A 11 15.42 13.93 15.45
N LEU A 12 15.98 13.13 16.35
CA LEU A 12 15.68 13.24 17.77
C LEU A 12 16.38 14.41 18.45
N ASP A 13 17.59 14.76 18.03
CA ASP A 13 18.31 15.90 18.58
C ASP A 13 17.56 17.20 18.26
N TYR A 14 17.03 17.38 17.05
CA TYR A 14 16.18 18.53 16.73
C TYR A 14 14.95 18.60 17.65
N ALA A 15 14.17 17.51 17.70
CA ALA A 15 12.95 17.45 18.50
C ALA A 15 13.19 17.68 20.00
N LYS A 16 14.33 17.22 20.55
CA LYS A 16 14.69 17.47 21.96
C LYS A 16 14.91 18.96 22.26
N HIS A 17 15.51 19.71 21.34
CA HIS A 17 15.86 21.12 21.55
C HIS A 17 14.72 22.09 21.19
N ASP A 18 13.78 21.69 20.34
CA ASP A 18 12.63 22.53 19.98
C ASP A 18 11.48 22.32 20.97
N ASP A 19 11.17 23.33 21.78
CA ASP A 19 10.13 23.25 22.81
C ASP A 19 8.71 23.06 22.25
N ARG A 20 8.50 23.42 20.97
CA ARG A 20 7.22 23.27 20.28
C ARG A 20 6.94 21.81 19.94
N VAL A 21 7.96 20.95 19.85
CA VAL A 21 7.81 19.50 19.67
C VAL A 21 7.70 18.82 21.04
N ARG A 22 6.60 18.12 21.28
CA ARG A 22 6.25 17.52 22.58
C ARG A 22 6.34 16.00 22.60
N LEU A 23 5.95 15.36 21.50
CA LEU A 23 6.01 13.91 21.30
C LEU A 23 6.60 13.62 19.92
N VAL A 24 7.35 12.53 19.80
CA VAL A 24 7.89 12.02 18.53
C VAL A 24 7.57 10.54 18.40
N THR A 25 7.06 10.14 17.25
CA THR A 25 6.89 8.75 16.88
C THR A 25 7.66 8.40 15.60
N LEU A 26 8.11 7.15 15.51
CA LEU A 26 8.54 6.50 14.28
C LEU A 26 7.40 5.61 13.80
N GLU A 27 7.21 5.55 12.50
CA GLU A 27 6.14 4.77 11.88
C GLU A 27 6.67 3.83 10.79
N GLY A 28 5.73 3.13 10.16
CA GLY A 28 5.95 2.48 8.89
C GLY A 28 6.88 1.27 8.98
N SER A 29 7.70 1.10 7.95
CA SER A 29 8.43 -0.16 7.77
C SER A 29 9.53 -0.39 8.81
N ARG A 30 10.06 0.68 9.42
CA ARG A 30 11.16 0.60 10.39
C ARG A 30 10.72 0.06 11.75
N THR A 31 9.44 0.19 12.10
CA THR A 31 8.89 -0.34 13.35
C THR A 31 8.46 -1.81 13.22
N ASN A 32 8.37 -2.34 12.00
CA ASN A 32 7.89 -3.69 11.74
C ASN A 32 9.02 -4.73 11.84
N THR A 33 9.07 -5.47 12.94
CA THR A 33 10.08 -6.51 13.18
C THR A 33 9.93 -7.75 12.28
N ASN A 34 8.82 -7.91 11.57
CA ASN A 34 8.55 -9.05 10.69
C ASN A 34 9.10 -8.85 9.27
N ILE A 35 9.60 -7.66 8.93
CA ILE A 35 10.22 -7.40 7.64
C ILE A 35 11.72 -7.14 7.80
N PRO A 36 12.56 -7.68 6.90
CA PRO A 36 14.00 -7.39 6.94
C PRO A 36 14.24 -5.89 6.76
N SER A 37 15.14 -5.35 7.58
CA SER A 37 15.61 -3.98 7.39
C SER A 37 16.56 -3.90 6.18
N ASP A 38 16.44 -2.82 5.42
CA ASP A 38 17.32 -2.52 4.30
C ASP A 38 17.61 -1.02 4.17
N ALA A 39 18.55 -0.67 3.31
CA ALA A 39 19.00 0.70 3.10
C ALA A 39 18.01 1.59 2.33
N PHE A 40 16.89 1.04 1.83
CA PHE A 40 15.85 1.75 1.10
C PHE A 40 14.60 2.03 1.94
N GLN A 41 14.62 1.70 3.23
CA GLN A 41 13.54 2.11 4.13
C GLN A 41 13.59 3.61 4.39
N ASP A 42 12.46 4.28 4.16
CA ASP A 42 12.27 5.69 4.48
C ASP A 42 12.21 5.89 6.01
N TYR A 43 12.38 7.14 6.47
CA TYR A 43 12.13 7.52 7.86
C TYR A 43 10.76 8.19 7.94
N ASP A 44 9.75 7.43 8.34
CA ASP A 44 8.40 7.94 8.63
C ASP A 44 8.37 8.47 10.08
N ILE A 45 8.48 9.79 10.26
CA ILE A 45 8.56 10.44 11.58
C ILE A 45 7.36 11.35 11.77
N SER A 46 6.74 11.30 12.94
CA SER A 46 5.71 12.27 13.32
C SER A 46 6.17 13.11 14.52
N TYR A 47 6.13 14.43 14.36
CA TYR A 47 6.32 15.40 15.44
C TYR A 47 4.97 15.94 15.88
N PHE A 48 4.65 15.75 17.15
CA PHE A 48 3.46 16.33 17.75
C PHE A 48 3.79 17.71 18.30
N VAL A 49 3.14 18.73 17.77
CA VAL A 49 3.54 20.13 17.94
C VAL A 49 2.45 20.99 18.57
N THR A 50 2.85 21.99 19.35
CA THR A 50 1.94 22.98 19.95
C THR A 50 1.65 24.18 19.05
N GLU A 51 2.54 24.48 18.11
CA GLU A 51 2.50 25.71 17.29
C GLU A 51 2.62 25.39 15.79
N MET A 52 1.60 24.74 15.22
CA MET A 52 1.59 24.29 13.81
C MET A 52 1.96 25.40 12.82
N ASP A 53 1.32 26.57 12.94
CA ASP A 53 1.52 27.67 11.99
C ASP A 53 2.97 28.20 11.97
N SER A 54 3.68 28.10 13.09
CA SER A 54 5.09 28.52 13.18
C SER A 54 6.03 27.65 12.34
N PHE A 55 5.69 26.37 12.13
CA PHE A 55 6.46 25.48 11.26
C PHE A 55 6.13 25.73 9.78
N LYS A 56 4.90 26.16 9.49
CA LYS A 56 4.39 26.41 8.14
C LYS A 56 4.77 27.78 7.58
N GLU A 57 5.16 28.73 8.43
CA GLU A 57 5.54 30.08 8.01
C GLU A 57 6.78 30.08 7.08
N HIS A 58 7.77 29.23 7.37
CA HIS A 58 8.94 29.07 6.51
C HIS A 58 9.58 27.68 6.65
N ASP A 59 10.19 27.18 5.58
CA ASP A 59 10.76 25.83 5.58
C ASP A 59 12.21 25.76 6.13
N GLY A 60 12.82 26.90 6.49
CA GLY A 60 14.23 26.97 6.93
C GLY A 60 14.54 26.17 8.21
N TRP A 61 13.53 25.86 9.03
CA TRP A 61 13.74 25.00 10.19
C TRP A 61 14.14 23.57 9.81
N LEU A 62 13.86 23.12 8.58
CA LEU A 62 14.25 21.80 8.06
C LEU A 62 15.72 21.71 7.65
N ASP A 63 16.48 22.82 7.71
CA ASP A 63 17.89 22.85 7.27
C ASP A 63 18.80 21.97 8.14
N PHE A 64 18.36 21.58 9.35
CA PHE A 64 19.08 20.60 10.17
C PHE A 64 19.20 19.24 9.47
N LEU A 65 18.27 18.88 8.57
CA LEU A 65 18.33 17.62 7.80
C LEU A 65 19.48 17.60 6.79
N GLY A 66 20.10 18.74 6.50
CA GLY A 66 21.13 18.92 5.49
C GLY A 66 20.56 19.21 4.10
N ASN A 67 21.40 19.07 3.08
CA ASN A 67 21.02 19.39 1.71
C ASN A 67 19.93 18.45 1.17
N ARG A 68 18.94 19.04 0.50
CA ARG A 68 17.76 18.38 -0.06
C ARG A 68 17.87 18.33 -1.58
N ILE A 69 17.59 17.18 -2.19
CA ILE A 69 17.42 17.03 -3.65
C ILE A 69 16.06 17.61 -4.06
N MET A 70 15.01 17.19 -3.36
CA MET A 70 13.65 17.68 -3.56
C MET A 70 12.84 17.56 -2.27
N MET A 71 11.78 18.35 -2.18
CA MET A 71 10.82 18.31 -1.11
C MET A 71 9.41 18.48 -1.68
N GLN A 72 8.48 17.66 -1.21
CA GLN A 72 7.06 17.79 -1.47
C GLN A 72 6.33 18.11 -0.16
N LYS A 73 5.32 18.98 -0.24
CA LYS A 73 4.42 19.31 0.88
C LYS A 73 3.00 18.93 0.46
N PRO A 74 2.55 17.68 0.70
CA PRO A 74 1.27 17.19 0.19
C PRO A 74 0.08 18.10 0.53
N GLU A 75 0.10 18.71 1.72
CA GLU A 75 -0.96 19.62 2.18
C GLU A 75 -0.84 21.07 1.68
N ASP A 76 0.18 21.38 0.89
CA ASP A 76 0.47 22.72 0.33
C ASP A 76 0.70 22.64 -1.19
N MET A 77 -0.19 21.92 -1.88
CA MET A 77 -0.24 21.83 -3.34
C MET A 77 -1.56 22.37 -3.88
N GLU A 78 -1.53 23.05 -5.02
CA GLU A 78 -2.74 23.51 -5.70
C GLU A 78 -3.39 22.40 -6.55
N LEU A 79 -2.57 21.56 -7.19
CA LEU A 79 -3.04 20.50 -8.09
C LEU A 79 -3.72 19.34 -7.33
N PHE A 80 -3.23 19.04 -6.13
CA PHE A 80 -3.73 17.96 -5.29
C PHE A 80 -4.24 18.57 -3.98
N PRO A 81 -5.55 18.47 -3.67
CA PRO A 81 -6.10 19.04 -2.46
C PRO A 81 -5.55 18.32 -1.20
N PRO A 82 -5.42 19.01 -0.06
CA PRO A 82 -4.99 18.40 1.19
C PRO A 82 -6.02 17.38 1.70
N GLU A 83 -5.55 16.21 2.13
CA GLU A 83 -6.42 15.12 2.64
C GLU A 83 -6.14 14.74 4.11
N LEU A 84 -5.03 15.18 4.70
CA LEU A 84 -4.62 14.82 6.06
C LEU A 84 -5.25 15.68 7.18
N GLY A 85 -6.35 16.40 6.88
CA GLY A 85 -7.05 17.22 7.87
C GLY A 85 -6.17 18.35 8.44
N ASN A 86 -5.92 18.32 9.75
CA ASN A 86 -5.13 19.35 10.44
C ASN A 86 -3.63 19.05 10.46
N TRP A 87 -3.19 17.92 9.90
CA TRP A 87 -1.79 17.54 9.88
C TRP A 87 -1.09 18.23 8.70
N PHE A 88 0.25 18.20 8.72
CA PHE A 88 1.05 18.77 7.64
C PHE A 88 2.33 17.98 7.45
N SER A 89 2.57 17.47 6.26
CA SER A 89 3.68 16.56 5.97
C SER A 89 4.71 17.16 5.02
N TYR A 90 5.96 16.71 5.18
CA TYR A 90 7.09 17.02 4.32
C TYR A 90 7.71 15.71 3.85
N LEU A 91 7.68 15.45 2.54
CA LEU A 91 8.35 14.30 1.92
C LEU A 91 9.66 14.78 1.33
N ILE A 92 10.79 14.39 1.92
CA ILE A 92 12.09 15.00 1.68
C ILE A 92 13.08 13.94 1.19
N HIS A 93 13.66 14.15 0.00
CA HIS A 93 14.82 13.40 -0.46
C HIS A 93 16.10 14.19 -0.19
N LEU A 94 17.05 13.57 0.50
CA LEU A 94 18.33 14.18 0.87
C LEU A 94 19.43 13.82 -0.13
N GLU A 95 20.44 14.68 -0.28
CA GLU A 95 21.56 14.47 -1.23
C GLU A 95 22.36 13.19 -0.95
N ASP A 96 22.32 12.70 0.29
CA ASP A 96 23.01 11.47 0.68
C ASP A 96 22.22 10.19 0.38
N GLY A 97 21.00 10.32 -0.17
CA GLY A 97 20.13 9.25 -0.65
C GLY A 97 19.02 8.84 0.33
N ASN A 98 19.02 9.35 1.56
CA ASN A 98 17.96 9.06 2.54
C ASN A 98 16.66 9.80 2.16
N LYS A 99 15.50 9.20 2.47
CA LYS A 99 14.18 9.84 2.38
C LYS A 99 13.55 9.94 3.76
N VAL A 100 13.06 11.13 4.09
CA VAL A 100 12.37 11.43 5.35
C VAL A 100 10.96 11.89 5.02
N ASP A 101 9.98 11.18 5.54
CA ASP A 101 8.58 11.56 5.51
C ASP A 101 8.24 12.08 6.92
N LEU A 102 8.24 13.41 7.07
CA LEU A 102 8.08 14.09 8.35
C LEU A 102 6.68 14.70 8.45
N THR A 103 5.86 14.19 9.37
CA THR A 103 4.50 14.69 9.62
C THR A 103 4.46 15.54 10.87
N LEU A 104 3.85 16.72 10.78
CA LEU A 104 3.48 17.54 11.92
C LEU A 104 2.04 17.23 12.30
N ILE A 105 1.82 16.94 13.58
CA ILE A 105 0.50 16.62 14.13
C ILE A 105 0.21 17.58 15.28
N PRO A 106 -0.97 18.22 15.37
CA PRO A 106 -1.32 19.01 16.55
C PRO A 106 -1.28 18.18 17.83
N PHE A 107 -0.62 18.66 18.88
CA PHE A 107 -0.45 17.89 20.13
C PHE A 107 -1.77 17.50 20.81
N ASN A 108 -2.84 18.27 20.59
CA ASN A 108 -4.18 17.92 21.07
C ASN A 108 -4.84 16.75 20.31
N GLU A 109 -4.21 16.22 19.25
CA GLU A 109 -4.70 15.08 18.45
C GLU A 109 -3.98 13.76 18.75
N VAL A 110 -3.09 13.72 19.75
CA VAL A 110 -2.33 12.50 20.12
C VAL A 110 -3.24 11.28 20.34
N GLU A 111 -4.35 11.44 21.07
CA GLU A 111 -5.29 10.33 21.31
C GLU A 111 -5.96 9.83 20.02
N ASN A 112 -6.35 10.75 19.13
CA ASN A 112 -6.96 10.42 17.85
C ASN A 112 -5.97 9.68 16.94
N TYR A 113 -4.71 10.14 16.91
CA TYR A 113 -3.63 9.50 16.18
C TYR A 113 -3.46 8.03 16.59
N PHE A 114 -3.31 7.74 17.89
CA PHE A 114 -3.13 6.35 18.34
C PHE A 114 -4.37 5.49 18.12
N THR A 115 -5.57 6.09 18.17
CA THR A 115 -6.83 5.37 17.91
C THR A 115 -6.97 4.98 16.44
N GLN A 116 -6.43 5.77 15.52
CA GLN A 116 -6.53 5.57 14.08
C GLN A 116 -5.29 4.94 13.44
N SER A 117 -4.20 4.82 14.21
CA SER A 117 -2.95 4.19 13.78
C SER A 117 -3.17 2.75 13.29
N ASP A 118 -2.34 2.34 12.34
CA ASP A 118 -2.29 0.98 11.82
C ASP A 118 -1.56 -0.03 12.73
N GLY A 119 -1.06 0.44 13.87
CA GLY A 119 -0.30 -0.34 14.84
C GLY A 119 1.21 -0.32 14.66
N LEU A 120 1.75 0.19 13.53
CA LEU A 120 3.19 0.21 13.26
C LEU A 120 3.86 1.48 13.80
N VAL A 121 3.73 1.72 15.10
CA VAL A 121 4.20 2.94 15.76
C VAL A 121 5.15 2.64 16.92
N GLU A 122 6.26 3.36 16.97
CA GLU A 122 7.19 3.40 18.09
C GLU A 122 7.30 4.82 18.65
N VAL A 123 7.12 4.99 19.96
CA VAL A 123 7.31 6.29 20.63
C VAL A 123 8.79 6.50 20.93
N LEU A 124 9.37 7.55 20.35
CA LEU A 124 10.81 7.84 20.47
C LEU A 124 11.14 8.92 21.52
N LEU A 125 10.22 9.86 21.74
CA LEU A 125 10.37 10.96 22.69
C LEU A 125 9.00 11.40 23.20
N ASP A 126 8.82 11.48 24.51
CA ASP A 126 7.64 12.08 25.15
C ASP A 126 8.14 13.03 26.26
N LYS A 127 7.98 14.34 26.05
CA LYS A 127 8.44 15.37 26.99
C LYS A 127 7.47 15.63 28.13
N ASP A 128 6.22 15.20 27.98
CA ASP A 128 5.12 15.50 28.92
C ASP A 128 4.70 14.27 29.73
N ALA A 129 5.28 13.10 29.45
CA ALA A 129 4.86 11.81 29.99
C ALA A 129 3.35 11.58 29.74
N PHE A 130 2.90 11.98 28.56
CA PHE A 130 1.51 11.85 28.12
C PHE A 130 1.14 10.38 27.85
N ILE A 131 2.09 9.59 27.34
CA ILE A 131 1.90 8.18 27.03
C ILE A 131 2.09 7.34 28.29
N THR A 132 0.97 6.89 28.87
CA THR A 132 0.97 6.13 30.13
C THR A 132 1.09 4.61 29.93
N ASN A 133 0.77 4.11 28.74
CA ASN A 133 0.81 2.69 28.40
C ASN A 133 1.90 2.43 27.36
N GLU A 134 2.54 1.27 27.45
CA GLU A 134 3.51 0.85 26.45
C GLU A 134 2.83 0.71 25.07
N VAL A 135 3.40 1.38 24.06
CA VAL A 135 3.00 1.25 22.66
C VAL A 135 3.91 0.22 22.02
N ILE A 136 3.35 -0.95 21.68
CA ILE A 136 4.09 -2.03 21.03
C ILE A 136 3.69 -2.05 19.56
N ALA A 137 4.67 -1.82 18.68
CA ALA A 137 4.44 -1.88 17.25
C ALA A 137 4.01 -3.30 16.82
N ASP A 138 2.92 -3.41 16.06
CA ASP A 138 2.50 -4.66 15.44
C ASP A 138 1.85 -4.44 14.06
N ASP A 139 1.88 -5.48 13.22
CA ASP A 139 1.40 -5.43 11.83
C ASP A 139 0.04 -6.13 11.64
N ARG A 140 -0.71 -6.38 12.73
CA ARG A 140 -1.92 -7.23 12.69
C ARG A 140 -3.00 -6.67 11.79
N GLN A 141 -3.07 -5.36 11.63
CA GLN A 141 -4.01 -4.70 10.73
C GLN A 141 -3.81 -5.13 9.27
N TYR A 142 -2.57 -5.50 8.91
CA TYR A 142 -2.19 -5.92 7.56
C TYR A 142 -2.33 -7.42 7.31
N TRP A 143 -2.71 -8.20 8.32
CA TRP A 143 -2.81 -9.64 8.18
C TRP A 143 -3.93 -10.04 7.21
N ILE A 144 -3.67 -11.11 6.46
CA ILE A 144 -4.66 -11.66 5.53
C ILE A 144 -5.87 -12.14 6.33
N LYS A 145 -7.03 -11.55 6.05
CA LYS A 145 -8.29 -11.96 6.66
C LYS A 145 -8.95 -13.04 5.81
N LYS A 146 -9.45 -14.09 6.46
CA LYS A 146 -10.32 -15.08 5.82
C LYS A 146 -11.58 -14.37 5.28
N PRO A 147 -11.91 -14.50 3.99
CA PRO A 147 -13.11 -13.87 3.45
C PRO A 147 -14.37 -14.55 3.98
N THR A 148 -15.41 -13.76 4.20
CA THR A 148 -16.79 -14.24 4.25
C THR A 148 -17.25 -14.72 2.87
N ALA A 149 -18.35 -15.49 2.82
CA ALA A 149 -18.93 -15.92 1.55
C ALA A 149 -19.31 -14.73 0.65
N ARG A 150 -19.74 -13.61 1.23
CA ARG A 150 -20.10 -12.40 0.50
C ARG A 150 -18.88 -11.68 -0.05
N GLU A 151 -17.84 -11.47 0.75
CA GLU A 151 -16.59 -10.85 0.25
C GLU A 151 -15.95 -11.67 -0.86
N PHE A 152 -16.03 -13.00 -0.78
CA PHE A 152 -15.60 -13.89 -1.86
C PHE A 152 -16.39 -13.63 -3.16
N ASP A 153 -17.73 -13.59 -3.09
CA ASP A 153 -18.57 -13.29 -4.25
C ASP A 153 -18.32 -11.89 -4.81
N ASP A 154 -18.20 -10.88 -3.95
CA ASP A 154 -17.91 -9.49 -4.32
C ASP A 154 -16.57 -9.38 -5.09
N CYS A 155 -15.53 -10.11 -4.65
CA CYS A 155 -14.24 -10.17 -5.34
C CYS A 155 -14.34 -10.83 -6.72
N CYS A 156 -15.12 -11.93 -6.84
CA CYS A 156 -15.40 -12.53 -8.12
C CYS A 156 -16.18 -11.59 -9.03
N ASN A 157 -17.19 -10.90 -8.51
CA ASN A 157 -18.00 -9.95 -9.26
C ASN A 157 -17.14 -8.80 -9.81
N GLU A 158 -16.34 -8.17 -8.94
CA GLU A 158 -15.47 -7.05 -9.30
C GLU A 158 -14.42 -7.46 -10.35
N PHE A 159 -13.80 -8.63 -10.19
CA PHE A 159 -12.85 -9.17 -11.17
C PHE A 159 -13.50 -9.34 -12.55
N TRP A 160 -14.61 -10.07 -12.61
CA TRP A 160 -15.25 -10.40 -13.88
C TRP A 160 -15.89 -9.17 -14.53
N MET A 161 -16.51 -8.27 -13.76
CA MET A 161 -17.06 -7.00 -14.26
C MET A 161 -15.95 -6.08 -14.78
N GLY A 162 -14.92 -5.81 -13.97
CA GLY A 162 -13.78 -4.97 -14.35
C GLY A 162 -13.06 -5.48 -15.59
N SER A 163 -13.00 -6.81 -15.76
CA SER A 163 -12.44 -7.41 -16.97
C SER A 163 -13.18 -7.02 -18.25
N THR A 164 -14.50 -6.76 -18.19
CA THR A 164 -15.26 -6.33 -19.38
C THR A 164 -14.84 -4.95 -19.86
N TYR A 165 -14.31 -4.10 -18.98
CA TYR A 165 -13.76 -2.79 -19.34
C TYR A 165 -12.44 -2.94 -20.09
N VAL A 166 -11.58 -3.86 -19.65
CA VAL A 166 -10.37 -4.25 -20.40
C VAL A 166 -10.74 -4.72 -21.81
N VAL A 167 -11.69 -5.65 -21.91
CA VAL A 167 -12.20 -6.19 -23.19
C VAL A 167 -12.70 -5.08 -24.12
N LYS A 168 -13.55 -4.18 -23.60
CA LYS A 168 -14.09 -3.06 -24.39
C LYS A 168 -13.00 -2.10 -24.82
N GLY A 169 -12.06 -1.76 -23.93
CA GLY A 169 -10.92 -0.89 -24.26
C GLY A 169 -10.08 -1.46 -25.39
N LEU A 170 -9.75 -2.77 -25.33
CA LEU A 170 -9.00 -3.44 -26.41
C LEU A 170 -9.78 -3.45 -27.73
N ALA A 171 -11.08 -3.78 -27.70
CA ALA A 171 -11.93 -3.78 -28.88
C ALA A 171 -12.07 -2.37 -29.52
N ARG A 172 -12.09 -1.32 -28.70
CA ARG A 172 -12.19 0.08 -29.13
C ARG A 172 -10.86 0.72 -29.53
N LYS A 173 -9.75 -0.01 -29.40
CA LYS A 173 -8.39 0.54 -29.59
C LYS A 173 -8.06 1.67 -28.59
N GLU A 174 -8.52 1.49 -27.35
CA GLU A 174 -8.27 2.36 -26.19
C GLU A 174 -7.31 1.63 -25.23
N ILE A 175 -6.08 1.36 -25.66
CA ILE A 175 -5.15 0.49 -24.91
C ILE A 175 -4.81 1.01 -23.50
N LEU A 176 -4.64 2.33 -23.33
CA LEU A 176 -4.34 2.90 -22.01
C LEU A 176 -5.50 2.68 -21.03
N PHE A 177 -6.74 2.89 -21.49
CA PHE A 177 -7.93 2.57 -20.69
C PHE A 177 -7.96 1.09 -20.28
N ALA A 178 -7.62 0.18 -21.20
CA ALA A 178 -7.58 -1.24 -20.89
C ALA A 178 -6.46 -1.60 -19.89
N ILE A 179 -5.28 -0.98 -20.02
CA ILE A 179 -4.13 -1.12 -19.12
C ILE A 179 -4.50 -0.67 -17.72
N ASP A 180 -5.10 0.51 -17.58
CA ASP A 180 -5.47 1.08 -16.28
C ASP A 180 -6.48 0.16 -15.57
N HIS A 181 -7.52 -0.31 -16.26
CA HIS A 181 -8.51 -1.23 -15.67
C HIS A 181 -7.92 -2.61 -15.31
N LEU A 182 -6.92 -3.09 -16.06
CA LEU A 182 -6.22 -4.32 -15.72
C LEU A 182 -5.35 -4.12 -14.46
N ASN A 183 -4.62 -3.01 -14.37
CA ASN A 183 -3.71 -2.68 -13.29
C ASN A 183 -4.42 -2.29 -11.99
N GLU A 184 -5.54 -1.58 -12.08
CA GLU A 184 -6.21 -0.98 -10.92
C GLU A 184 -7.39 -1.81 -10.40
N ILE A 185 -7.97 -2.68 -11.22
CA ILE A 185 -9.18 -3.45 -10.85
C ILE A 185 -8.97 -4.96 -10.97
N ALA A 186 -8.75 -5.48 -12.18
CA ALA A 186 -8.77 -6.92 -12.39
C ALA A 186 -7.59 -7.64 -11.72
N ARG A 187 -6.35 -7.19 -11.94
CA ARG A 187 -5.17 -7.82 -11.33
C ARG A 187 -5.15 -7.68 -9.80
N PRO A 188 -5.53 -6.54 -9.19
CA PRO A 188 -5.67 -6.44 -7.74
C PRO A 188 -6.67 -7.45 -7.14
N ASN A 189 -7.81 -7.71 -7.79
CA ASN A 189 -8.74 -8.75 -7.33
C ASN A 189 -8.18 -10.17 -7.51
N LEU A 190 -7.39 -10.42 -8.56
CA LEU A 190 -6.63 -11.66 -8.69
C LEU A 190 -5.64 -11.84 -7.54
N LEU A 191 -4.82 -10.83 -7.23
CA LEU A 191 -3.86 -10.86 -6.13
C LEU A 191 -4.57 -11.06 -4.78
N ARG A 192 -5.73 -10.44 -4.57
CA ARG A 192 -6.59 -10.67 -3.39
C ARG A 192 -7.03 -12.14 -3.29
N MET A 193 -7.51 -12.73 -4.39
CA MET A 193 -7.93 -14.13 -4.42
C MET A 193 -6.77 -15.09 -4.15
N MET A 194 -5.58 -14.81 -4.70
CA MET A 194 -4.35 -15.55 -4.42
C MET A 194 -3.94 -15.42 -2.94
N ALA A 195 -4.02 -14.22 -2.37
CA ALA A 195 -3.74 -13.99 -0.95
C ALA A 195 -4.72 -14.74 -0.04
N TRP A 196 -6.02 -14.78 -0.36
CA TRP A 196 -6.99 -15.58 0.38
C TRP A 196 -6.72 -17.07 0.32
N GLN A 197 -6.28 -17.58 -0.84
CA GLN A 197 -5.84 -18.96 -0.95
C GLN A 197 -4.64 -19.23 -0.04
N ILE A 198 -3.61 -18.38 -0.09
CA ILE A 198 -2.43 -18.48 0.78
C ILE A 198 -2.84 -18.47 2.26
N GLY A 199 -3.70 -17.53 2.66
CA GLY A 199 -4.20 -17.44 4.03
C GLY A 199 -5.03 -18.67 4.46
N SER A 200 -5.72 -19.31 3.51
CA SER A 200 -6.44 -20.57 3.78
C SER A 200 -5.53 -21.78 3.99
N GLU A 201 -4.27 -21.74 3.53
CA GLU A 201 -3.28 -22.81 3.66
C GLU A 201 -2.38 -22.62 4.87
N HIS A 202 -1.95 -21.38 5.10
CA HIS A 202 -0.95 -21.03 6.10
C HIS A 202 -1.53 -20.38 7.35
N GLY A 203 -2.84 -20.06 7.35
CA GLY A 203 -3.51 -19.31 8.41
C GLY A 203 -3.52 -17.80 8.15
N SER A 204 -4.10 -17.05 9.09
CA SER A 204 -4.39 -15.61 8.96
C SER A 204 -3.56 -14.75 9.94
N THR A 205 -2.32 -15.14 10.19
CA THR A 205 -1.44 -14.50 11.19
C THR A 205 -0.24 -13.75 10.59
N PHE A 206 -0.33 -13.37 9.32
CA PHE A 206 0.74 -12.67 8.61
C PHE A 206 0.18 -11.84 7.44
N SER A 207 1.00 -10.94 6.92
CA SER A 207 0.70 -10.13 5.73
C SER A 207 1.53 -10.58 4.52
N VAL A 208 0.96 -10.46 3.31
CA VAL A 208 1.71 -10.53 2.04
C VAL A 208 2.26 -9.16 1.61
N GLY A 209 2.23 -8.18 2.51
CA GLY A 209 2.77 -6.83 2.33
C GLY A 209 1.86 -5.92 1.50
N LYS A 210 2.05 -4.61 1.68
CA LYS A 210 1.42 -3.57 0.86
C LYS A 210 1.70 -3.84 -0.62
N ASN A 211 0.65 -3.71 -1.46
CA ASN A 211 0.68 -4.06 -2.89
C ASN A 211 1.19 -5.48 -3.17
N TYR A 212 0.98 -6.42 -2.24
CA TYR A 212 1.33 -7.85 -2.40
C TYR A 212 2.84 -8.09 -2.61
N LYS A 213 3.70 -7.18 -2.15
CA LYS A 213 5.16 -7.23 -2.38
C LYS A 213 5.89 -8.47 -1.84
N PHE A 214 5.23 -9.29 -1.02
CA PHE A 214 5.78 -10.54 -0.47
C PHE A 214 4.99 -11.79 -0.88
N ILE A 215 4.08 -11.67 -1.85
CA ILE A 215 3.22 -12.79 -2.26
C ILE A 215 4.03 -13.94 -2.88
N ASP A 216 5.15 -13.62 -3.53
CA ASP A 216 6.10 -14.57 -4.15
C ASP A 216 6.70 -15.57 -3.14
N ARG A 217 6.82 -15.18 -1.86
CA ARG A 217 7.33 -16.05 -0.79
C ARG A 217 6.42 -17.25 -0.49
N TYR A 218 5.16 -17.19 -0.92
CA TYR A 218 4.12 -18.18 -0.61
C TYR A 218 3.56 -18.86 -1.86
N LEU A 219 3.70 -18.24 -3.03
CA LEU A 219 3.19 -18.82 -4.28
C LEU A 219 4.08 -19.96 -4.77
N PRO A 220 3.51 -20.99 -5.42
CA PRO A 220 4.28 -21.91 -6.23
C PRO A 220 5.06 -21.17 -7.31
N ASP A 221 6.31 -21.55 -7.56
CA ASP A 221 7.20 -20.92 -8.56
C ASP A 221 6.55 -20.77 -9.96
N GLU A 222 5.75 -21.76 -10.37
CA GLU A 222 5.02 -21.75 -11.64
C GLU A 222 3.95 -20.66 -11.68
N ASP A 223 3.21 -20.48 -10.58
CA ASP A 223 2.16 -19.48 -10.48
C ASP A 223 2.76 -18.08 -10.36
N TRP A 224 3.90 -17.93 -9.67
CA TRP A 224 4.64 -16.67 -9.66
C TRP A 224 5.07 -16.26 -11.07
N LYS A 225 5.67 -17.18 -11.84
CA LYS A 225 6.04 -16.92 -13.24
C LYS A 225 4.84 -16.60 -14.11
N THR A 226 3.73 -17.32 -13.92
CA THR A 226 2.48 -17.07 -14.66
C THR A 226 1.91 -15.70 -14.31
N LEU A 227 1.89 -15.32 -13.02
CA LEU A 227 1.46 -13.99 -12.56
C LEU A 227 2.34 -12.88 -13.16
N LEU A 228 3.67 -13.02 -13.15
CA LEU A 228 4.57 -12.06 -13.79
C LEU A 228 4.31 -11.93 -15.30
N SER A 229 3.93 -13.01 -15.97
CA SER A 229 3.59 -12.97 -17.39
C SER A 229 2.32 -12.16 -17.70
N THR A 230 1.50 -11.83 -16.70
CA THR A 230 0.34 -10.94 -16.85
C THR A 230 0.73 -9.47 -17.02
N TYR A 231 1.99 -9.08 -16.82
CA TYR A 231 2.46 -7.69 -16.96
C TYR A 231 2.98 -7.37 -18.37
N ALA A 232 2.51 -8.10 -19.39
CA ALA A 232 2.85 -7.84 -20.79
C ALA A 232 1.81 -6.90 -21.43
N GLU A 233 2.09 -5.59 -21.39
CA GLU A 233 1.10 -4.54 -21.71
C GLU A 233 1.51 -3.64 -22.89
N ASN A 234 2.65 -3.90 -23.52
CA ASN A 234 3.22 -3.05 -24.59
C ASN A 234 2.61 -3.26 -25.98
N GLY A 235 1.37 -3.75 -26.07
CA GLY A 235 0.66 -3.97 -27.32
C GLY A 235 -0.66 -4.72 -27.15
N TYR A 236 -1.57 -4.60 -28.13
CA TYR A 236 -2.92 -5.16 -28.04
C TYR A 236 -2.94 -6.69 -27.91
N GLU A 237 -2.13 -7.41 -28.69
CA GLU A 237 -2.05 -8.88 -28.59
C GLU A 237 -1.51 -9.33 -27.23
N HIS A 238 -0.49 -8.63 -26.71
CA HIS A 238 0.05 -8.89 -25.37
C HIS A 238 -0.99 -8.59 -24.29
N MET A 239 -1.76 -7.52 -24.41
CA MET A 239 -2.84 -7.19 -23.47
C MET A 239 -3.95 -8.25 -23.45
N TRP A 240 -4.37 -8.75 -24.62
CA TRP A 240 -5.32 -9.88 -24.67
C TRP A 240 -4.76 -11.12 -23.98
N LYS A 241 -3.49 -11.46 -24.25
CA LYS A 241 -2.82 -12.57 -23.59
C LYS A 241 -2.78 -12.37 -22.08
N SER A 242 -2.39 -11.19 -21.60
CA SER A 242 -2.33 -10.83 -20.18
C SER A 242 -3.69 -10.99 -19.51
N LEU A 243 -4.78 -10.51 -20.13
CA LEU A 243 -6.14 -10.67 -19.64
C LEU A 243 -6.54 -12.16 -19.52
N PHE A 244 -6.26 -12.96 -20.56
CA PHE A 244 -6.58 -14.38 -20.54
C PHE A 244 -5.77 -15.16 -19.50
N THR A 245 -4.49 -14.83 -19.33
CA THR A 245 -3.67 -15.38 -18.24
C THR A 245 -4.26 -15.02 -16.87
N CYS A 246 -4.75 -13.78 -16.69
CA CYS A 246 -5.47 -13.42 -15.47
C CYS A 246 -6.74 -14.26 -15.27
N TYR A 247 -7.51 -14.55 -16.33
CA TYR A 247 -8.69 -15.43 -16.23
C TYR A 247 -8.32 -16.84 -15.77
N GLU A 248 -7.27 -17.42 -16.33
CA GLU A 248 -6.82 -18.77 -15.95
C GLU A 248 -6.40 -18.84 -14.48
N LEU A 249 -5.58 -17.89 -14.02
CA LEU A 249 -5.19 -17.79 -12.62
C LEU A 249 -6.41 -17.53 -11.73
N PHE A 250 -7.30 -16.61 -12.11
CA PHE A 250 -8.45 -16.29 -11.29
C PHE A 250 -9.37 -17.50 -11.10
N ARG A 251 -9.63 -18.26 -12.18
CA ARG A 251 -10.37 -19.53 -12.09
C ARG A 251 -9.70 -20.52 -11.15
N LYS A 252 -8.39 -20.72 -11.28
CA LYS A 252 -7.62 -21.64 -10.44
C LYS A 252 -7.79 -21.30 -8.96
N TYR A 253 -7.53 -20.05 -8.59
CA TYR A 253 -7.52 -19.61 -7.20
C TYR A 253 -8.93 -19.45 -6.61
N SER A 254 -9.89 -18.90 -7.36
CA SER A 254 -11.28 -18.76 -6.88
C SER A 254 -11.97 -20.11 -6.69
N LYS A 255 -11.71 -21.12 -7.54
CA LYS A 255 -12.20 -22.49 -7.34
C LYS A 255 -11.57 -23.15 -6.11
N ALA A 256 -10.28 -22.93 -5.88
CA ALA A 256 -9.60 -23.46 -4.69
C ALA A 256 -10.17 -22.86 -3.39
N VAL A 257 -10.34 -21.53 -3.35
CA VAL A 257 -10.91 -20.83 -2.19
C VAL A 257 -12.36 -21.24 -1.93
N SER A 258 -13.22 -21.22 -2.95
CA SER A 258 -14.63 -21.64 -2.82
C SER A 258 -14.74 -23.08 -2.32
N SER A 259 -13.98 -24.02 -2.91
CA SER A 259 -13.98 -25.42 -2.48
C SER A 259 -13.49 -25.59 -1.04
N ARG A 260 -12.43 -24.90 -0.63
CA ARG A 260 -11.85 -25.06 0.70
C ARG A 260 -12.71 -24.42 1.79
N LEU A 261 -13.37 -23.30 1.49
CA LEU A 261 -14.22 -22.57 2.44
C LEU A 261 -15.69 -23.00 2.40
N GLY A 262 -16.08 -23.81 1.42
CA GLY A 262 -17.46 -24.27 1.24
C GLY A 262 -18.39 -23.18 0.70
N TYR A 263 -17.86 -22.25 -0.09
CA TYR A 263 -18.64 -21.16 -0.69
C TYR A 263 -19.14 -21.54 -2.10
N PRO A 264 -20.32 -21.06 -2.53
CA PRO A 264 -20.78 -21.26 -3.90
C PRO A 264 -19.82 -20.63 -4.91
N TYR A 265 -19.54 -21.33 -6.00
CA TYR A 265 -18.79 -20.76 -7.12
C TYR A 265 -19.73 -19.97 -8.04
N PRO A 266 -19.45 -18.70 -8.34
CA PRO A 266 -20.35 -17.86 -9.14
C PRO A 266 -20.33 -18.22 -10.63
N ASP A 267 -21.40 -17.88 -11.33
CA ASP A 267 -21.57 -18.10 -12.78
C ASP A 267 -20.97 -16.97 -13.65
N TYR A 268 -20.42 -15.92 -13.02
CA TYR A 268 -19.78 -14.79 -13.69
C TYR A 268 -18.67 -15.22 -14.67
N ASP A 269 -17.88 -16.24 -14.31
CA ASP A 269 -16.82 -16.80 -15.16
C ASP A 269 -17.38 -17.24 -16.52
N GLU A 270 -18.38 -18.11 -16.53
CA GLU A 270 -18.95 -18.66 -17.77
C GLU A 270 -19.54 -17.56 -18.65
N ALA A 271 -20.32 -16.65 -18.03
CA ALA A 271 -20.98 -15.57 -18.75
C ALA A 271 -19.98 -14.60 -19.39
N ILE A 272 -18.97 -14.16 -18.63
CA ILE A 272 -17.99 -13.19 -19.11
C ILE A 272 -17.00 -13.85 -20.08
N SER A 273 -16.63 -15.12 -19.89
CA SER A 273 -15.79 -15.85 -20.85
C SER A 273 -16.42 -15.88 -22.23
N LYS A 274 -17.71 -16.27 -22.30
CA LYS A 274 -18.46 -16.29 -23.57
C LYS A 274 -18.57 -14.90 -24.19
N TYR A 275 -18.82 -13.87 -23.39
CA TYR A 275 -18.82 -12.49 -23.87
C TYR A 275 -17.47 -12.11 -24.47
N THR A 276 -16.39 -12.35 -23.73
CA THR A 276 -15.02 -11.99 -24.13
C THR A 276 -14.59 -12.74 -25.39
N GLU A 277 -14.90 -14.03 -25.52
CA GLU A 277 -14.60 -14.83 -26.72
C GLU A 277 -15.28 -14.25 -27.97
N ASN A 278 -16.54 -13.83 -27.86
CA ASN A 278 -17.28 -13.21 -28.97
C ASN A 278 -16.63 -11.90 -29.40
N VAL A 279 -16.25 -11.04 -28.45
CA VAL A 279 -15.58 -9.77 -28.75
C VAL A 279 -14.19 -10.00 -29.34
N TYR A 280 -13.41 -10.90 -28.74
CA TYR A 280 -12.05 -11.22 -29.20
C TYR A 280 -12.04 -11.79 -30.63
N SER A 281 -12.99 -12.67 -30.95
CA SER A 281 -13.13 -13.25 -32.30
C SER A 281 -13.46 -12.20 -33.35
N ALA A 282 -14.21 -11.15 -32.99
CA ALA A 282 -14.51 -10.03 -33.88
C ALA A 282 -13.37 -8.99 -33.97
N TRP A 283 -12.50 -8.94 -32.96
CA TRP A 283 -11.36 -8.03 -32.91
C TRP A 283 -10.17 -8.53 -33.75
N LYS A 284 -9.95 -9.85 -33.77
CA LYS A 284 -8.88 -10.52 -34.53
C LYS A 284 -9.10 -10.41 -36.05
#